data_AF-A0A450V8G7-F1
#
_entry.id   AF-A0A450V8G7-F1
#
_cell.length_a   1.000
_cell.length_b   1.000
_cell.length_c   1.000
_cell.angle_alpha   90.00
_cell.angle_beta   90.00
_cell.angle_gamma   90.00
#
_symmetry.space_group_name_H-M   'P 1'
#
loop_
_entity.id
_entity.type
_entity.pdbx_description
1 polymer ?
#
loop_
_entity_poly.entity_id
_entity_poly.type
_entity_poly.pdbx_seq_one_letter_code
_entity_poly.pdbx_strand_id
1 'polypeptide(L)'
;MKQGESGKWYYERRRTGTNNEGAYDPRFLRTYVDDPEKGKSASDVWMDLPSYQPKTVDKTGYATQKPSEILARVIAASSNRGDLVADFFCGSGTTAAVAEKLGRKWICADLGKFAIHTTRKRMIGVQRQLKAEGGDYRAFEILNLGKYERQHFVGVNPNLRQEEQHRQLAAREAAFIKLILKAYRAEKTERFSAFHGKKAGRLVAIGPVNLPVTRLFVEEIILECRKNRFTKVDILGFEFEMGLFPNALDEARAKGIDIAPKYIPAEVFDKRAVEKNQVVFHDVSYIEVKPHVTTKKGRSPTVAVELTDFSVFYSQDSINQAEQTLGKAKKAGSRIVVDQGRIMKLSRDKKGIFQRELLTRHWTDWIDYWSVDFDFESRREIIRVWNPEAGKTEEQWTGDYIFENEWQSFRTRKDRSLDLTSVAREVAPGRRKIAVKVVDIFGNDTMTIVDVAV
;
A
#
# COMPACT_ATOMS: atom_id res chain seq x y z
N MET A 1 6.05 -41.54 -22.97
CA MET A 1 6.07 -42.71 -22.05
C MET A 1 6.07 -43.96 -22.91
N LYS A 2 6.81 -44.99 -22.54
CA LYS A 2 6.98 -46.24 -23.31
C LYS A 2 6.80 -47.44 -22.38
N GLN A 3 6.30 -48.55 -22.91
CA GLN A 3 6.23 -49.82 -22.19
C GLN A 3 7.40 -50.70 -22.66
N GLY A 4 8.18 -51.24 -21.73
CA GLY A 4 9.30 -52.13 -22.04
C GLY A 4 8.86 -53.56 -22.28
N GLU A 5 9.76 -54.39 -22.81
CA GLU A 5 9.53 -55.82 -23.08
C GLU A 5 9.13 -56.62 -21.83
N SER A 6 9.46 -56.14 -20.63
CA SER A 6 9.06 -56.72 -19.34
C SER A 6 7.68 -56.26 -18.84
N GLY A 7 6.91 -55.52 -19.65
CA GLY A 7 5.61 -54.95 -19.29
C GLY A 7 5.69 -53.70 -18.39
N LYS A 8 6.87 -53.33 -17.90
CA LYS A 8 7.09 -52.14 -17.05
C LYS A 8 7.08 -50.85 -17.87
N TRP A 9 6.38 -49.84 -17.36
CA TRP A 9 6.34 -48.51 -17.96
C TRP A 9 7.58 -47.68 -17.62
N TYR A 10 8.06 -46.88 -18.56
CA TYR A 10 9.19 -45.99 -18.34
C TYR A 10 9.13 -44.70 -19.19
N TYR A 11 9.85 -43.67 -18.76
CA TYR A 11 10.14 -42.49 -19.57
C TYR A 11 11.64 -42.37 -19.83
N GLU A 12 11.99 -41.95 -21.06
CA GLU A 12 13.37 -41.71 -21.49
C GLU A 12 13.66 -40.21 -21.45
N ARG A 13 14.69 -39.83 -20.71
CA ARG A 13 15.27 -38.48 -20.77
C ARG A 13 16.64 -38.57 -21.42
N ARG A 14 16.89 -37.70 -22.40
CA ARG A 14 18.22 -37.52 -23.00
C ARG A 14 19.16 -36.97 -21.93
N ARG A 15 20.20 -37.73 -21.56
CA ARG A 15 21.24 -37.24 -20.66
C ARG A 15 22.23 -36.47 -21.53
N THR A 16 22.40 -35.17 -21.28
CA THR A 16 23.51 -34.41 -21.83
C THR A 16 24.75 -34.71 -21.00
N GLY A 17 25.71 -35.40 -21.60
CA GLY A 17 27.03 -35.64 -21.03
C GLY A 17 28.00 -35.98 -22.15
N THR A 18 29.19 -35.40 -22.10
CA THR A 18 30.33 -35.83 -22.91
C THR A 18 30.97 -37.04 -22.23
N ASN A 19 31.46 -38.00 -22.99
CA ASN A 19 32.32 -39.05 -22.46
C ASN A 19 33.71 -38.44 -22.09
N ASN A 20 34.60 -39.24 -21.46
CA ASN A 20 35.93 -38.78 -21.05
C ASN A 20 36.84 -38.34 -22.22
N GLU A 21 36.39 -38.54 -23.46
CA GLU A 21 37.08 -38.19 -24.71
C GLU A 21 36.43 -36.99 -25.42
N GLY A 22 35.41 -36.35 -24.82
CA GLY A 22 34.76 -35.15 -25.37
C GLY A 22 33.76 -35.43 -26.51
N ALA A 23 33.52 -36.68 -26.87
CA ALA A 23 32.54 -37.06 -27.88
C ALA A 23 31.10 -37.07 -27.32
N TYR A 24 30.15 -36.69 -28.17
CA TYR A 24 28.73 -36.69 -27.88
C TYR A 24 28.19 -38.12 -27.83
N ASP A 25 27.90 -38.62 -26.63
CA ASP A 25 27.29 -39.93 -26.40
C ASP A 25 25.84 -39.74 -25.91
N PRO A 26 24.81 -39.96 -26.76
CA PRO A 26 23.43 -39.81 -26.36
C PRO A 26 22.98 -41.00 -25.49
N ARG A 27 23.43 -41.03 -24.24
CA ARG A 27 22.90 -41.95 -23.23
C ARG A 27 21.48 -41.51 -22.83
N PHE A 28 20.51 -42.37 -23.07
CA PHE A 28 19.14 -42.19 -22.58
C PHE A 28 19.03 -42.77 -21.18
N LEU A 29 18.60 -41.95 -20.22
CA LEU A 29 18.24 -42.42 -18.89
C LEU A 29 16.79 -42.90 -18.94
N ARG A 30 16.59 -44.21 -18.77
CA ARG A 30 15.26 -44.82 -18.57
C ARG A 30 14.90 -44.74 -17.11
N THR A 31 13.77 -44.13 -16.79
CA THR A 31 13.20 -44.15 -15.44
C THR A 31 11.90 -44.95 -15.48
N TYR A 32 11.88 -46.07 -14.78
CA TYR A 32 10.72 -46.95 -14.67
C TYR A 32 9.72 -46.40 -13.65
N VAL A 33 8.43 -46.62 -13.91
CA VAL A 33 7.31 -46.24 -13.05
C VAL A 33 6.41 -47.45 -12.83
N ASP A 34 5.95 -47.62 -11.60
CA ASP A 34 5.08 -48.74 -11.21
C ASP A 34 3.62 -48.50 -11.66
N ASP A 35 3.18 -47.24 -11.61
CA ASP A 35 1.85 -46.80 -12.04
C ASP A 35 2.00 -45.64 -13.04
N PRO A 36 1.67 -45.84 -14.33
CA PRO A 36 1.83 -44.81 -15.35
C PRO A 36 0.87 -43.62 -15.17
N GLU A 37 -0.24 -43.77 -14.44
CA GLU A 37 -1.17 -42.66 -14.16
C GLU A 37 -0.69 -41.81 -12.98
N LYS A 38 -0.07 -42.43 -11.96
CA LYS A 38 0.48 -41.71 -10.80
C LYS A 38 1.90 -41.18 -11.02
N GLY A 39 2.63 -41.76 -11.98
CA GLY A 39 4.01 -41.40 -12.26
C GLY A 39 4.97 -41.79 -11.14
N LYS A 40 6.12 -41.11 -11.07
CA LYS A 40 7.14 -41.36 -10.03
C LYS A 40 6.95 -40.40 -8.86
N SER A 41 7.01 -40.93 -7.62
CA SER A 41 7.12 -40.10 -6.42
C SER A 41 8.31 -39.14 -6.52
N ALA A 42 8.09 -37.88 -6.15
CA ALA A 42 9.15 -36.89 -6.13
C ALA A 42 10.23 -37.28 -5.09
N SER A 43 11.50 -37.15 -5.46
CA SER A 43 12.63 -37.27 -4.52
C SER A 43 12.76 -36.03 -3.63
N ASP A 44 13.66 -36.07 -2.65
CA ASP A 44 14.09 -34.92 -1.85
C ASP A 44 15.04 -33.96 -2.60
N VAL A 45 15.66 -34.43 -3.69
CA VAL A 45 16.47 -33.60 -4.62
C VAL A 45 15.74 -33.42 -5.95
N TRP A 46 15.34 -32.19 -6.27
CA TRP A 46 14.63 -31.86 -7.52
C TRP A 46 15.58 -31.30 -8.59
N MET A 47 15.87 -32.12 -9.60
CA MET A 47 16.74 -31.76 -10.74
C MET A 47 15.97 -31.45 -12.03
N ASP A 48 14.64 -31.46 -11.95
CA ASP A 48 13.71 -31.23 -13.04
C ASP A 48 13.09 -29.82 -13.03
N LEU A 49 13.33 -29.05 -11.96
CA LEU A 49 12.85 -27.69 -11.79
C LEU A 49 13.96 -26.65 -12.02
N PRO A 50 13.62 -25.42 -12.45
CA PRO A 50 14.60 -24.35 -12.66
C PRO A 50 15.30 -23.95 -11.36
N SER A 51 16.64 -23.93 -11.35
CA SER A 51 17.43 -23.64 -10.13
C SER A 51 17.54 -22.14 -9.79
N TYR A 52 17.28 -21.25 -10.75
CA TYR A 52 17.45 -19.80 -10.61
C TYR A 52 16.26 -19.06 -11.23
N GLN A 53 16.10 -17.77 -10.87
CA GLN A 53 15.01 -16.86 -11.25
C GLN A 53 14.32 -17.19 -12.60
N PRO A 54 12.98 -17.07 -12.69
CA PRO A 54 12.22 -17.44 -13.88
C PRO A 54 12.74 -16.71 -15.15
N LYS A 55 12.82 -17.45 -16.26
CA LYS A 55 13.46 -16.95 -17.50
C LYS A 55 12.71 -15.78 -18.14
N THR A 56 11.37 -15.71 -18.11
CA THR A 56 10.63 -14.55 -18.66
C THR A 56 9.17 -14.39 -18.20
N VAL A 57 8.37 -15.45 -18.10
CA VAL A 57 6.88 -15.33 -18.11
C VAL A 57 6.29 -14.74 -16.82
N ASP A 58 6.91 -14.97 -15.66
CA ASP A 58 6.38 -14.54 -14.35
C ASP A 58 7.32 -13.57 -13.62
N LYS A 59 8.22 -12.89 -14.34
CA LYS A 59 9.29 -12.10 -13.72
C LYS A 59 8.79 -10.74 -13.22
N THR A 60 8.72 -10.58 -11.90
CA THR A 60 8.40 -9.32 -11.21
C THR A 60 9.61 -8.38 -11.09
N GLY A 61 10.79 -8.84 -11.52
CA GLY A 61 12.09 -8.16 -11.38
C GLY A 61 12.52 -7.87 -9.94
N TYR A 62 11.90 -8.53 -8.97
CA TYR A 62 12.40 -8.64 -7.62
C TYR A 62 13.69 -9.47 -7.61
N ALA A 63 14.75 -8.97 -6.96
CA ALA A 63 16.11 -9.51 -7.09
C ALA A 63 16.26 -10.97 -6.62
N THR A 64 15.39 -11.43 -5.73
CA THR A 64 15.46 -12.78 -5.15
C THR A 64 14.19 -13.59 -5.41
N GLN A 65 13.47 -13.27 -6.49
CA GLN A 65 12.23 -13.96 -6.85
C GLN A 65 12.45 -15.48 -7.04
N LYS A 66 11.66 -16.27 -6.31
CA LYS A 66 11.60 -17.73 -6.46
C LYS A 66 10.77 -18.12 -7.70
N PRO A 67 11.17 -19.17 -8.46
CA PRO A 67 10.36 -19.76 -9.53
C PRO A 67 9.02 -20.28 -9.02
N SER A 68 7.96 -20.04 -9.78
CA SER A 68 6.59 -20.38 -9.39
C SER A 68 6.33 -21.89 -9.45
N GLU A 69 7.05 -22.60 -10.32
CA GLU A 69 6.96 -24.05 -10.51
C GLU A 69 7.39 -24.82 -9.25
N ILE A 70 8.41 -24.32 -8.54
CA ILE A 70 8.86 -24.89 -7.27
C ILE A 70 7.75 -24.74 -6.22
N LEU A 71 7.19 -23.55 -6.08
CA LEU A 71 6.14 -23.33 -5.08
C LEU A 71 4.84 -24.03 -5.44
N ALA A 72 4.53 -24.20 -6.73
CA ALA A 72 3.36 -24.96 -7.17
C ALA A 72 3.46 -26.41 -6.70
N ARG A 73 4.63 -27.04 -6.84
CA ARG A 73 4.88 -28.40 -6.32
C ARG A 73 4.75 -28.46 -4.81
N VAL A 74 5.41 -27.55 -4.08
CA VAL A 74 5.39 -27.51 -2.60
C VAL A 74 3.95 -27.37 -2.09
N ILE A 75 3.20 -26.39 -2.60
CA ILE A 75 1.83 -26.09 -2.15
C ILE A 75 0.88 -27.23 -2.52
N ALA A 76 0.96 -27.76 -3.74
CA ALA A 76 0.09 -28.86 -4.17
C ALA A 76 0.35 -30.16 -3.40
N ALA A 77 1.60 -30.43 -3.01
CA ALA A 77 1.96 -31.60 -2.22
C ALA A 77 1.60 -31.47 -0.72
N SER A 78 1.43 -30.25 -0.22
CA SER A 78 1.32 -29.97 1.22
C SER A 78 0.01 -29.32 1.65
N SER A 79 -0.93 -29.08 0.74
CA SER A 79 -2.23 -28.48 1.05
C SER A 79 -3.32 -28.88 0.05
N ASN A 80 -4.57 -28.80 0.48
CA ASN A 80 -5.76 -29.01 -0.33
C ASN A 80 -6.35 -27.69 -0.84
N ARG A 81 -7.26 -27.76 -1.81
CA ARG A 81 -8.00 -26.58 -2.29
C ARG A 81 -8.81 -26.00 -1.14
N GLY A 82 -8.79 -24.67 -0.97
CA GLY A 82 -9.47 -23.96 0.12
C GLY A 82 -8.65 -23.78 1.41
N ASP A 83 -7.55 -24.52 1.57
CA ASP A 83 -6.64 -24.38 2.71
C ASP A 83 -5.95 -23.01 2.74
N LEU A 84 -5.46 -22.63 3.92
CA LEU A 84 -4.72 -21.40 4.12
C LEU A 84 -3.21 -21.63 4.04
N VAL A 85 -2.53 -20.88 3.16
CA VAL A 85 -1.08 -20.86 3.02
C VAL A 85 -0.52 -19.55 3.59
N ALA A 86 0.52 -19.63 4.42
CA ALA A 86 1.15 -18.44 5.01
C ALA A 86 2.62 -18.28 4.57
N ASP A 87 3.02 -17.05 4.25
CA ASP A 87 4.41 -16.69 3.94
C ASP A 87 4.75 -15.30 4.50
N PHE A 88 5.58 -15.27 5.55
CA PHE A 88 5.96 -14.04 6.24
C PHE A 88 7.27 -13.41 5.72
N PHE A 89 7.77 -13.91 4.59
CA PHE A 89 8.90 -13.36 3.85
C PHE A 89 8.56 -13.32 2.35
N CYS A 90 7.37 -12.78 2.04
CA CYS A 90 6.73 -13.02 0.77
C CYS A 90 7.49 -12.42 -0.42
N GLY A 91 8.31 -11.38 -0.22
CA GLY A 91 9.19 -10.81 -1.24
C GLY A 91 8.44 -10.43 -2.52
N SER A 92 8.62 -11.23 -3.58
CA SER A 92 7.96 -11.04 -4.87
C SER A 92 6.50 -11.55 -4.93
N GLY A 93 5.95 -12.04 -3.83
CA GLY A 93 4.59 -12.57 -3.76
C GLY A 93 4.39 -13.88 -4.53
N THR A 94 5.44 -14.68 -4.72
CA THR A 94 5.33 -15.94 -5.48
C THR A 94 4.39 -16.91 -4.77
N THR A 95 4.46 -17.01 -3.45
CA THR A 95 3.60 -17.91 -2.66
C THR A 95 2.13 -17.53 -2.81
N ALA A 96 1.78 -16.25 -2.63
CA ALA A 96 0.41 -15.75 -2.81
C ALA A 96 -0.12 -16.01 -4.22
N ALA A 97 0.67 -15.68 -5.25
CA ALA A 97 0.27 -15.84 -6.65
C ALA A 97 -0.01 -17.31 -7.00
N VAL A 98 0.83 -18.23 -6.53
CA VAL A 98 0.66 -19.66 -6.77
C VAL A 98 -0.49 -20.22 -5.93
N ALA A 99 -0.61 -19.85 -4.66
CA ALA A 99 -1.70 -20.28 -3.80
C ALA A 99 -3.07 -19.87 -4.36
N GLU A 100 -3.22 -18.62 -4.81
CA GLU A 100 -4.47 -18.12 -5.42
C GLU A 100 -4.82 -18.92 -6.69
N LYS A 101 -3.85 -19.13 -7.59
CA LYS A 101 -4.05 -19.91 -8.83
C LYS A 101 -4.42 -21.37 -8.56
N LEU A 102 -3.91 -21.94 -7.48
CA LEU A 102 -4.27 -23.29 -7.01
C LEU A 102 -5.58 -23.29 -6.21
N GLY A 103 -6.23 -22.15 -5.98
CA GLY A 103 -7.50 -22.07 -5.25
C GLY A 103 -7.35 -22.25 -3.73
N ARG A 104 -6.21 -21.88 -3.16
CA ARG A 104 -5.96 -21.80 -1.71
C ARG A 104 -6.17 -20.36 -1.23
N LYS A 105 -6.50 -20.19 0.05
CA LYS A 105 -6.43 -18.90 0.74
C LYS A 105 -4.96 -18.61 1.07
N TRP A 106 -4.60 -17.35 1.24
CA TRP A 106 -3.24 -16.99 1.60
C TRP A 106 -3.17 -15.81 2.56
N ILE A 107 -2.14 -15.80 3.40
CA ILE A 107 -1.69 -14.64 4.18
C ILE A 107 -0.22 -14.44 3.87
N CYS A 108 0.16 -13.22 3.53
CA CYS A 108 1.54 -12.89 3.24
C CYS A 108 1.96 -11.65 4.02
N ALA A 109 3.18 -11.66 4.55
CA ALA A 109 3.78 -10.52 5.20
C ALA A 109 5.21 -10.32 4.71
N ASP A 110 5.67 -9.08 4.79
CA ASP A 110 7.06 -8.68 4.57
C ASP A 110 7.29 -7.35 5.29
N LEU A 111 8.52 -7.13 5.75
CA LEU A 111 8.90 -5.87 6.37
C LEU A 111 9.13 -4.77 5.31
N GLY A 112 9.55 -5.17 4.11
CA GLY A 112 9.88 -4.25 3.03
C GLY A 112 8.63 -3.75 2.32
N LYS A 113 8.36 -2.44 2.38
CA LYS A 113 7.31 -1.79 1.56
C LYS A 113 7.37 -2.23 0.08
N PHE A 114 8.58 -2.27 -0.47
CA PHE A 114 8.82 -2.73 -1.86
C PHE A 114 8.33 -4.16 -2.12
N ALA A 115 8.50 -5.09 -1.17
CA ALA A 115 8.01 -6.46 -1.28
C ALA A 115 6.48 -6.51 -1.23
N ILE A 116 5.87 -5.78 -0.30
CA ILE A 116 4.40 -5.66 -0.21
C ILE A 116 3.81 -5.10 -1.51
N HIS A 117 4.42 -4.08 -2.12
CA HIS A 117 3.92 -3.53 -3.39
C HIS A 117 4.15 -4.45 -4.58
N THR A 118 5.32 -5.10 -4.64
CA THR A 118 5.60 -6.08 -5.69
C THR A 118 4.57 -7.20 -5.63
N THR A 119 4.25 -7.67 -4.42
CA THR A 119 3.21 -8.67 -4.16
C THR A 119 1.83 -8.16 -4.54
N ARG A 120 1.43 -6.94 -4.11
CA ARG A 120 0.15 -6.31 -4.48
C ARG A 120 -0.05 -6.26 -5.99
N LYS A 121 0.91 -5.67 -6.72
CA LYS A 121 0.82 -5.52 -8.19
C LYS A 121 0.69 -6.89 -8.87
N ARG A 122 1.44 -7.88 -8.38
CA ARG A 122 1.35 -9.25 -8.87
C ARG A 122 -0.04 -9.84 -8.64
N MET A 123 -0.60 -9.70 -7.44
CA MET A 123 -1.92 -10.25 -7.11
C MET A 123 -3.04 -9.62 -7.92
N ILE A 124 -3.00 -8.30 -8.17
CA ILE A 124 -3.95 -7.64 -9.09
C ILE A 124 -3.86 -8.27 -10.49
N GLY A 125 -2.64 -8.50 -10.99
CA GLY A 125 -2.41 -9.18 -12.27
C GLY A 125 -2.98 -10.59 -12.30
N VAL A 126 -2.77 -11.38 -11.24
CA VAL A 126 -3.29 -12.75 -11.11
C VAL A 126 -4.82 -12.77 -11.09
N GLN A 127 -5.47 -11.89 -10.32
CA GLN A 127 -6.93 -11.80 -10.28
C GLN A 127 -7.52 -11.43 -11.64
N ARG A 128 -6.89 -10.48 -12.36
CA ARG A 128 -7.32 -10.11 -13.73
C ARG A 128 -7.18 -11.28 -14.69
N GLN A 129 -6.08 -12.04 -14.59
CA GLN A 129 -5.88 -13.25 -15.38
C GLN A 129 -6.99 -14.28 -15.08
N LEU A 130 -7.23 -14.60 -13.82
CA LEU A 130 -8.27 -15.56 -13.40
C LEU A 130 -9.66 -15.11 -13.89
N LYS A 131 -9.99 -13.82 -13.74
CA LYS A 131 -11.25 -13.26 -14.23
C LYS A 131 -11.39 -13.40 -15.74
N ALA A 132 -10.33 -13.12 -16.51
CA ALA A 132 -10.35 -13.25 -17.97
C ALA A 132 -10.49 -14.72 -18.42
N GLU A 133 -9.95 -15.65 -17.64
CA GLU A 133 -10.06 -17.10 -17.85
C GLU A 133 -11.40 -17.69 -17.33
N GLY A 134 -12.29 -16.85 -16.77
CA GLY A 134 -13.57 -17.29 -16.19
C GLY A 134 -13.44 -18.03 -14.85
N GLY A 135 -12.27 -17.95 -14.21
CA GLY A 135 -11.99 -18.56 -12.91
C GLY A 135 -12.37 -17.68 -11.72
N ASP A 136 -12.61 -18.33 -10.59
CA ASP A 136 -12.84 -17.65 -9.31
C ASP A 136 -11.59 -16.92 -8.82
N TYR A 137 -11.79 -15.75 -8.23
CA TYR A 137 -10.75 -14.98 -7.55
C TYR A 137 -11.30 -14.38 -6.26
N ARG A 138 -10.45 -14.15 -5.27
CA ARG A 138 -10.84 -13.56 -3.98
C ARG A 138 -10.32 -12.15 -3.86
N ALA A 139 -11.12 -11.24 -3.31
CA ALA A 139 -10.62 -9.93 -2.89
C ALA A 139 -9.55 -10.11 -1.80
N PHE A 140 -8.54 -9.24 -1.79
CA PHE A 140 -7.53 -9.21 -0.74
C PHE A 140 -7.39 -7.80 -0.18
N GLU A 141 -7.06 -7.73 1.10
CA GLU A 141 -6.78 -6.49 1.81
C GLU A 141 -5.29 -6.41 2.12
N ILE A 142 -4.77 -5.19 2.26
CA ILE A 142 -3.41 -4.97 2.75
C ILE A 142 -3.51 -4.28 4.09
N LEU A 143 -3.10 -5.03 5.10
CA LEU A 143 -3.06 -4.57 6.46
C LEU A 143 -1.64 -4.11 6.77
N ASN A 144 -1.50 -2.84 7.12
CA ASN A 144 -0.28 -2.38 7.74
C ASN A 144 -0.36 -2.72 9.22
N LEU A 145 0.50 -3.61 9.70
CA LEU A 145 0.66 -3.81 11.13
C LEU A 145 1.16 -2.50 11.74
N GLY A 146 0.27 -1.80 12.42
CA GLY A 146 0.59 -0.62 13.23
C GLY A 146 1.79 -0.93 14.13
N LYS A 147 2.78 -0.04 14.06
CA LYS A 147 4.12 -0.16 14.64
C LYS A 147 4.07 -0.64 16.11
N TYR A 148 4.81 -1.71 16.44
CA TYR A 148 5.03 -2.22 17.80
C TYR A 148 5.33 -1.13 18.84
N GLU A 149 5.92 -0.01 18.40
CA GLU A 149 6.22 1.19 19.19
C GLU A 149 4.98 1.80 19.87
N ARG A 150 3.78 1.65 19.28
CA ARG A 150 2.51 2.16 19.84
C ARG A 150 1.97 1.28 20.97
N GLN A 151 2.41 0.02 21.10
CA GLN A 151 1.91 -0.91 22.12
C GLN A 151 2.14 -0.40 23.55
N HIS A 152 3.20 0.40 23.77
CA HIS A 152 3.47 1.02 25.07
C HIS A 152 2.33 1.94 25.52
N PHE A 153 1.60 2.53 24.58
CA PHE A 153 0.51 3.48 24.85
C PHE A 153 -0.89 2.86 24.73
N VAL A 154 -1.02 1.63 24.22
CA VAL A 154 -2.32 1.00 23.91
C VAL A 154 -2.65 -0.21 24.81
N GLY A 155 -1.65 -0.97 25.28
CA GLY A 155 -1.92 -2.20 26.04
C GLY A 155 -2.46 -1.94 27.46
N VAL A 156 -3.45 -2.70 27.91
CA VAL A 156 -3.92 -2.69 29.32
C VAL A 156 -3.74 -4.10 29.89
N ASN A 157 -3.41 -4.21 31.17
CA ASN A 157 -3.40 -5.52 31.82
C ASN A 157 -4.85 -6.01 31.99
N PRO A 158 -5.27 -7.10 31.30
CA PRO A 158 -6.65 -7.56 31.33
C PRO A 158 -7.09 -8.06 32.72
N ASN A 159 -6.15 -8.33 33.62
CA ASN A 159 -6.43 -8.81 34.98
C ASN A 159 -6.78 -7.68 35.97
N LEU A 160 -6.76 -6.41 35.55
CA LEU A 160 -7.12 -5.26 36.40
C LEU A 160 -8.64 -5.04 36.45
N ARG A 161 -9.14 -4.39 37.51
CA ARG A 161 -10.55 -3.97 37.58
C ARG A 161 -10.84 -2.88 36.55
N GLN A 162 -12.09 -2.76 36.09
CA GLN A 162 -12.47 -1.80 35.03
C GLN A 162 -12.06 -0.34 35.33
N GLU A 163 -12.20 0.11 36.58
CA GLU A 163 -11.77 1.47 36.98
C GLU A 163 -10.25 1.67 36.87
N GLU A 164 -9.47 0.65 37.22
CA GLU A 164 -8.00 0.67 37.12
C GLU A 164 -7.54 0.62 35.67
N GLN A 165 -8.24 -0.17 34.84
CA GLN A 165 -8.03 -0.21 33.39
C GLN A 165 -8.26 1.16 32.76
N HIS A 166 -9.37 1.83 33.11
CA HIS A 166 -9.69 3.17 32.61
C HIS A 166 -8.65 4.21 33.04
N ARG A 167 -8.21 4.17 34.30
CA ARG A 167 -7.17 5.07 34.82
C ARG A 167 -5.83 4.84 34.11
N GLN A 168 -5.47 3.58 33.84
CA GLN A 168 -4.24 3.24 33.12
C GLN A 168 -4.29 3.72 31.66
N LEU A 169 -5.43 3.58 30.98
CA LEU A 169 -5.63 4.09 29.62
C LEU A 169 -5.48 5.60 29.56
N ALA A 170 -6.19 6.34 30.44
CA ALA A 170 -6.12 7.80 30.48
C ALA A 170 -4.71 8.32 30.75
N ALA A 171 -3.96 7.65 31.64
CA ALA A 171 -2.56 8.01 31.91
C ALA A 171 -1.64 7.79 30.69
N ARG A 172 -1.85 6.70 29.94
CA ARG A 172 -1.09 6.40 28.73
C ARG A 172 -1.42 7.36 27.59
N GLU A 173 -2.69 7.69 27.42
CA GLU A 173 -3.16 8.67 26.45
C GLU A 173 -2.57 10.06 26.74
N ALA A 174 -2.60 10.50 28.01
CA ALA A 174 -1.98 11.76 28.42
C ALA A 174 -0.47 11.77 28.17
N ALA A 175 0.22 10.65 28.39
CA ALA A 175 1.65 10.51 28.10
C ALA A 175 1.94 10.57 26.60
N PHE A 176 1.09 9.94 25.78
CA PHE A 176 1.17 10.00 24.33
C PHE A 176 0.98 11.43 23.81
N ILE A 177 -0.10 12.11 24.21
CA ILE A 177 -0.38 13.50 23.82
C ILE A 177 0.81 14.39 24.17
N LYS A 178 1.36 14.25 25.38
CA LYS A 178 2.54 15.01 25.83
C LYS A 178 3.77 14.76 24.95
N LEU A 179 4.01 13.51 24.54
CA LEU A 179 5.11 13.16 23.65
C LEU A 179 4.96 13.84 22.28
N ILE A 180 3.77 13.73 21.67
CA ILE A 180 3.50 14.29 20.35
C ILE A 180 3.58 15.82 20.38
N LEU A 181 3.00 16.48 21.38
CA LEU A 181 3.11 17.93 21.54
C LEU A 181 4.57 18.37 21.67
N LYS A 182 5.37 17.66 22.49
CA LYS A 182 6.80 17.96 22.63
C LYS A 182 7.52 17.83 21.28
N ALA A 183 7.30 16.74 20.55
CA ALA A 183 7.91 16.51 19.25
C ALA A 183 7.45 17.53 18.19
N TYR A 184 6.17 17.93 18.22
CA TYR A 184 5.61 18.91 17.31
C TYR A 184 5.94 20.36 17.67
N ARG A 185 6.51 20.60 18.87
CA ARG A 185 6.71 21.94 19.45
C ARG A 185 5.37 22.67 19.69
N ALA A 186 4.41 21.87 20.11
CA ALA A 186 3.10 22.15 20.67
C ALA A 186 3.11 22.76 22.08
N GLU A 187 2.51 23.92 22.34
CA GLU A 187 2.12 24.27 23.72
C GLU A 187 0.83 23.54 24.09
N LYS A 188 0.78 22.86 25.24
CA LYS A 188 -0.41 22.12 25.68
C LYS A 188 -1.57 23.09 25.97
N THR A 189 -2.78 22.74 25.56
CA THR A 189 -4.02 23.40 26.00
C THR A 189 -4.98 22.37 26.58
N GLU A 190 -5.70 22.75 27.62
CA GLU A 190 -6.78 21.94 28.23
C GLU A 190 -8.13 22.67 28.15
N ARG A 191 -8.15 23.83 27.48
CA ARG A 191 -9.31 24.72 27.41
C ARG A 191 -10.45 24.17 26.53
N PHE A 192 -10.15 23.22 25.66
CA PHE A 192 -11.02 22.76 24.58
C PHE A 192 -10.98 21.24 24.52
N SER A 193 -12.12 20.61 24.27
CA SER A 193 -12.25 19.15 24.29
C SER A 193 -11.56 18.48 23.10
N ALA A 194 -11.69 19.05 21.90
CA ALA A 194 -11.13 18.50 20.67
C ALA A 194 -9.67 18.90 20.42
N PHE A 195 -9.10 19.81 21.21
CA PHE A 195 -7.75 20.34 20.98
C PHE A 195 -6.79 20.04 22.12
N HIS A 196 -5.59 19.62 21.74
CA HIS A 196 -4.56 19.16 22.67
C HIS A 196 -3.45 20.20 22.84
N GLY A 197 -3.23 21.05 21.83
CA GLY A 197 -2.20 22.07 21.88
C GLY A 197 -2.43 23.26 20.96
N LYS A 198 -1.47 24.18 20.95
CA LYS A 198 -1.43 25.37 20.08
C LYS A 198 -0.02 25.58 19.56
N LYS A 199 0.11 25.89 18.26
CA LYS A 199 1.38 26.19 17.60
C LYS A 199 1.21 27.34 16.62
N ALA A 200 2.01 28.39 16.76
CA ALA A 200 2.07 29.50 15.79
C ALA A 200 0.67 30.03 15.37
N GLY A 201 -0.25 30.16 16.32
CA GLY A 201 -1.61 30.65 16.07
C GLY A 201 -2.60 29.60 15.53
N ARG A 202 -2.19 28.36 15.28
CA ARG A 202 -3.05 27.23 14.93
C ARG A 202 -3.34 26.38 16.17
N LEU A 203 -4.56 25.87 16.29
CA LEU A 203 -4.86 24.82 17.28
C LEU A 203 -4.36 23.47 16.77
N VAL A 204 -4.01 22.57 17.68
CA VAL A 204 -3.46 21.26 17.37
C VAL A 204 -4.37 20.19 17.94
N ALA A 205 -4.95 19.39 17.06
CA ALA A 205 -5.66 18.17 17.40
C ALA A 205 -4.78 16.97 17.09
N ILE A 206 -4.70 16.01 18.02
CA ILE A 206 -3.91 14.78 17.87
C ILE A 206 -4.92 13.65 17.77
N GLY A 207 -4.85 12.90 16.68
CA GLY A 207 -5.69 11.74 16.44
C GLY A 207 -5.38 10.57 17.37
N PRO A 208 -6.24 9.54 17.35
CA PRO A 208 -6.07 8.36 18.17
C PRO A 208 -4.76 7.61 17.85
N VAL A 209 -4.21 6.92 18.85
CA VAL A 209 -2.93 6.20 18.74
C VAL A 209 -3.03 4.98 17.82
N ASN A 210 -4.13 4.25 17.96
CA ASN A 210 -4.34 2.92 17.39
C ASN A 210 -5.43 2.88 16.30
N LEU A 211 -6.09 4.01 16.05
CA LEU A 211 -7.11 4.13 15.02
C LEU A 211 -6.69 5.20 14.02
N PRO A 212 -7.11 5.10 12.75
CA PRO A 212 -6.98 6.20 11.82
C PRO A 212 -7.81 7.40 12.31
N VAL A 213 -7.39 8.61 11.95
CA VAL A 213 -8.24 9.80 12.07
C VAL A 213 -9.43 9.62 11.14
N THR A 214 -10.64 9.69 11.69
CA THR A 214 -11.89 9.45 10.96
C THR A 214 -12.61 10.74 10.59
N ARG A 215 -13.64 10.63 9.75
CA ARG A 215 -14.54 11.73 9.41
C ARG A 215 -15.20 12.35 10.63
N LEU A 216 -15.73 11.54 11.54
CA LEU A 216 -16.35 12.00 12.78
C LEU A 216 -15.39 12.85 13.62
N PHE A 217 -14.12 12.43 13.73
CA PHE A 217 -13.11 13.18 14.46
C PHE A 217 -12.86 14.57 13.84
N VAL A 218 -12.82 14.66 12.51
CA VAL A 218 -12.67 15.95 11.82
C VAL A 218 -13.92 16.82 11.96
N GLU A 219 -15.12 16.23 11.92
CA GLU A 219 -16.38 16.94 12.14
C GLU A 219 -16.49 17.53 13.56
N GLU A 220 -16.08 16.79 14.59
CA GLU A 220 -15.99 17.29 15.97
C GLU A 220 -15.08 18.51 16.07
N ILE A 221 -13.92 18.48 15.41
CA ILE A 221 -12.98 19.60 15.33
C ILE A 221 -13.61 20.80 14.63
N ILE A 222 -14.29 20.58 13.50
CA ILE A 222 -14.98 21.63 12.75
C ILE A 222 -16.07 22.27 13.60
N LEU A 223 -16.86 21.46 14.32
CA LEU A 223 -17.91 21.93 15.22
C LEU A 223 -17.34 22.78 16.36
N GLU A 224 -16.27 22.32 16.99
CA GLU A 224 -15.63 23.07 18.08
C GLU A 224 -14.96 24.36 17.58
N CYS A 225 -14.40 24.36 16.37
CA CYS A 225 -13.90 25.57 15.70
C CYS A 225 -15.01 26.59 15.49
N ARG A 226 -16.17 26.18 14.95
CA ARG A 226 -17.31 27.07 14.72
C ARG A 226 -17.85 27.65 16.02
N LYS A 227 -17.98 26.81 17.06
CA LYS A 227 -18.45 27.23 18.39
C LYS A 227 -17.56 28.31 18.99
N ASN A 228 -16.25 28.19 18.83
CA ASN A 228 -15.26 29.07 19.45
C ASN A 228 -14.61 30.09 18.50
N ARG A 229 -15.08 30.18 17.25
CA ARG A 229 -14.58 31.07 16.18
C ARG A 229 -13.09 30.89 15.85
N PHE A 230 -12.59 29.66 15.90
CA PHE A 230 -11.26 29.33 15.41
C PHE A 230 -11.29 29.07 13.90
N THR A 231 -10.25 29.53 13.22
CA THR A 231 -10.16 29.46 11.76
C THR A 231 -8.96 28.66 11.27
N LYS A 232 -8.07 28.18 12.15
CA LYS A 232 -6.85 27.46 11.77
C LYS A 232 -6.54 26.30 12.71
N VAL A 233 -6.40 25.11 12.15
CA VAL A 233 -6.14 23.86 12.89
C VAL A 233 -5.10 23.00 12.18
N ASP A 234 -4.21 22.38 12.95
CA ASP A 234 -3.38 21.24 12.54
C ASP A 234 -3.98 19.95 13.11
N ILE A 235 -4.19 18.95 12.26
CA ILE A 235 -4.64 17.62 12.66
C ILE A 235 -3.47 16.65 12.51
N LEU A 236 -2.97 16.11 13.61
CA LEU A 236 -1.84 15.19 13.62
C LEU A 236 -2.35 13.75 13.74
N GLY A 237 -2.12 12.92 12.74
CA GLY A 237 -2.55 11.51 12.74
C GLY A 237 -1.41 10.58 12.35
N PHE A 238 -1.38 9.37 12.89
CA PHE A 238 -0.51 8.34 12.33
C PHE A 238 -1.01 7.84 10.98
N GLU A 239 -2.33 7.71 10.89
CA GLU A 239 -3.08 7.24 9.74
C GLU A 239 -4.35 8.09 9.64
N PHE A 240 -4.88 8.21 8.42
CA PHE A 240 -6.13 8.91 8.12
C PHE A 240 -7.03 7.94 7.37
N GLU A 241 -8.33 8.02 7.63
CA GLU A 241 -9.34 7.22 6.95
C GLU A 241 -9.28 7.44 5.42
N MET A 242 -9.45 6.36 4.66
CA MET A 242 -9.39 6.41 3.20
C MET A 242 -10.53 7.29 2.67
N GLY A 243 -10.22 8.23 1.77
CA GLY A 243 -11.23 9.14 1.23
C GLY A 243 -11.66 10.29 2.17
N LEU A 244 -11.12 10.35 3.39
CA LEU A 244 -11.38 11.45 4.33
C LEU A 244 -11.04 12.82 3.72
N PHE A 245 -9.91 12.87 3.01
CA PHE A 245 -9.50 14.03 2.26
C PHE A 245 -9.71 13.79 0.76
N PRO A 246 -10.28 14.78 0.05
CA PRO A 246 -10.38 16.19 0.44
C PRO A 246 -11.74 16.60 1.02
N ASN A 247 -12.74 15.72 1.05
CA ASN A 247 -14.12 16.05 1.46
C ASN A 247 -14.18 16.83 2.77
N ALA A 248 -13.47 16.36 3.80
CA ALA A 248 -13.45 17.01 5.09
C ALA A 248 -12.72 18.38 5.06
N LEU A 249 -11.75 18.57 4.17
CA LEU A 249 -11.09 19.88 3.97
C LEU A 249 -12.01 20.86 3.25
N ASP A 250 -12.74 20.42 2.24
CA ASP A 250 -13.65 21.29 1.49
C ASP A 250 -14.83 21.73 2.35
N GLU A 251 -15.37 20.82 3.17
CA GLU A 251 -16.37 21.15 4.18
C GLU A 251 -15.84 22.18 5.19
N ALA A 252 -14.63 22.00 5.68
CA ALA A 252 -13.99 22.94 6.59
C ALA A 252 -13.77 24.31 5.94
N ARG A 253 -13.28 24.35 4.70
CA ARG A 253 -13.08 25.59 3.92
C ARG A 253 -14.38 26.32 3.67
N ALA A 254 -15.46 25.60 3.32
CA ALA A 254 -16.80 26.19 3.16
C ALA A 254 -17.30 26.83 4.46
N LYS A 255 -16.84 26.35 5.62
CA LYS A 255 -17.13 26.89 6.96
C LYS A 255 -16.10 27.93 7.42
N GLY A 256 -15.13 28.32 6.58
CA GLY A 256 -14.10 29.32 6.88
C GLY A 256 -12.97 28.82 7.77
N ILE A 257 -12.74 27.50 7.82
CA ILE A 257 -11.74 26.85 8.66
C ILE A 257 -10.65 26.25 7.77
N ASP A 258 -9.41 26.65 8.02
CA ASP A 258 -8.20 26.11 7.41
C ASP A 258 -7.69 24.93 8.27
N ILE A 259 -7.80 23.73 7.73
CA ILE A 259 -7.31 22.48 8.34
C ILE A 259 -6.07 22.01 7.59
N ALA A 260 -5.00 21.73 8.33
CA ALA A 260 -3.76 21.15 7.83
C ALA A 260 -3.55 19.76 8.44
N PRO A 261 -3.87 18.68 7.71
CA PRO A 261 -3.60 17.33 8.18
C PRO A 261 -2.12 16.98 8.01
N LYS A 262 -1.51 16.39 9.04
CA LYS A 262 -0.09 16.02 9.07
C LYS A 262 0.12 14.62 9.62
N TYR A 263 1.03 13.88 9.02
CA TYR A 263 1.47 12.57 9.51
C TYR A 263 2.39 12.71 10.73
N ILE A 264 2.12 11.89 11.75
CA ILE A 264 3.00 11.71 12.89
C ILE A 264 4.16 10.77 12.48
N PRO A 265 5.41 11.25 12.45
CA PRO A 265 6.56 10.45 12.04
C PRO A 265 6.94 9.40 13.12
N ALA A 266 7.67 8.34 12.76
CA ALA A 266 8.08 7.31 13.73
C ALA A 266 9.07 7.87 14.77
N GLU A 267 9.84 8.85 14.35
CA GLU A 267 10.92 9.53 15.05
C GLU A 267 10.43 10.21 16.34
N VAL A 268 9.11 10.42 16.51
CA VAL A 268 8.52 10.89 17.78
C VAL A 268 8.84 9.95 18.95
N PHE A 269 9.06 8.66 18.69
CA PHE A 269 9.38 7.67 19.71
C PHE A 269 10.88 7.62 20.05
N ASP A 270 11.75 8.21 19.23
CA ASP A 270 13.18 8.36 19.55
C ASP A 270 13.40 9.61 20.41
N LYS A 271 13.65 9.41 21.71
CA LYS A 271 13.94 10.49 22.66
C LYS A 271 15.07 11.41 22.18
N ARG A 272 16.11 10.87 21.55
CA ARG A 272 17.25 11.65 21.06
C ARG A 272 16.85 12.53 19.88
N ALA A 273 16.03 12.00 18.97
CA ALA A 273 15.54 12.76 17.82
C ALA A 273 14.64 13.92 18.27
N VAL A 274 13.78 13.70 19.26
CA VAL A 274 12.93 14.73 19.87
C VAL A 274 13.78 15.80 20.56
N GLU A 275 14.76 15.42 21.37
CA GLU A 275 15.65 16.36 22.09
C GLU A 275 16.52 17.19 21.15
N LYS A 276 16.97 16.60 20.04
CA LYS A 276 17.76 17.30 19.01
C LYS A 276 16.92 18.11 18.03
N ASN A 277 15.59 18.20 18.23
CA ASN A 277 14.65 18.87 17.32
C ASN A 277 14.71 18.35 15.87
N GLN A 278 15.00 17.07 15.69
CA GLN A 278 15.15 16.44 14.37
C GLN A 278 13.84 15.85 13.84
N VAL A 279 12.77 15.90 14.63
CA VAL A 279 11.45 15.40 14.22
C VAL A 279 10.76 16.40 13.30
N VAL A 280 10.35 15.92 12.11
CA VAL A 280 9.64 16.70 11.10
C VAL A 280 8.30 16.05 10.82
N PHE A 281 7.23 16.83 10.96
CA PHE A 281 5.87 16.41 10.64
C PHE A 281 5.57 16.82 9.21
N HIS A 282 5.04 15.88 8.46
CA HIS A 282 4.82 16.02 7.03
C HIS A 282 3.34 16.21 6.75
N ASP A 283 2.99 17.12 5.83
CA ASP A 283 1.62 17.26 5.38
C ASP A 283 1.13 15.99 4.71
N VAL A 284 -0.17 15.70 4.82
CA VAL A 284 -0.77 14.61 4.05
C VAL A 284 -0.63 14.93 2.57
N SER A 285 -0.25 13.92 1.78
CA SER A 285 -0.11 14.02 0.32
C SER A 285 -1.34 14.68 -0.29
N TYR A 286 -1.13 15.60 -1.23
CA TYR A 286 -2.22 16.26 -1.95
C TYR A 286 -2.05 16.09 -3.46
N ILE A 287 -3.19 16.08 -4.15
CA ILE A 287 -3.28 16.02 -5.60
C ILE A 287 -3.84 17.34 -6.10
N GLU A 288 -3.20 17.93 -7.11
CA GLU A 288 -3.75 19.05 -7.86
C GLU A 288 -4.19 18.59 -9.24
N VAL A 289 -5.42 18.95 -9.60
CA VAL A 289 -6.02 18.62 -10.89
C VAL A 289 -6.72 19.82 -11.49
N LYS A 290 -6.74 19.86 -12.81
CA LYS A 290 -7.41 20.87 -13.61
C LYS A 290 -8.46 20.23 -14.53
N PRO A 291 -9.76 20.48 -14.31
CA PRO A 291 -10.80 20.04 -15.22
C PRO A 291 -10.83 20.95 -16.47
N HIS A 292 -11.00 20.34 -17.63
CA HIS A 292 -11.15 20.97 -18.94
C HIS A 292 -12.55 20.70 -19.45
N VAL A 293 -13.42 21.71 -19.38
CA VAL A 293 -14.81 21.63 -19.86
C VAL A 293 -14.89 22.16 -21.27
N THR A 294 -15.51 21.40 -22.18
CA THR A 294 -15.79 21.85 -23.55
C THR A 294 -17.29 21.77 -23.82
N THR A 295 -17.89 22.92 -24.13
CA THR A 295 -19.29 23.02 -24.54
C THR A 295 -19.37 23.45 -26.01
N LYS A 296 -20.15 22.74 -26.83
CA LYS A 296 -20.41 23.10 -28.24
C LYS A 296 -21.90 23.00 -28.52
N LYS A 297 -22.43 23.98 -29.25
CA LYS A 297 -23.86 24.03 -29.62
C LYS A 297 -24.25 22.77 -30.38
N GLY A 298 -25.26 22.04 -29.89
CA GLY A 298 -25.78 20.82 -30.50
C GLY A 298 -24.99 19.53 -30.21
N ARG A 299 -24.03 19.54 -29.28
CA ARG A 299 -23.33 18.34 -28.79
C ARG A 299 -23.40 18.26 -27.28
N SER A 300 -23.32 17.04 -26.75
CA SER A 300 -23.12 16.81 -25.32
C SER A 300 -21.84 17.53 -24.88
N PRO A 301 -21.84 18.21 -23.71
CA PRO A 301 -20.63 18.79 -23.18
C PRO A 301 -19.67 17.68 -22.76
N THR A 302 -18.38 17.96 -22.83
CA THR A 302 -17.33 17.00 -22.45
C THR A 302 -16.43 17.57 -21.36
N VAL A 303 -15.92 16.67 -20.52
CA VAL A 303 -14.93 16.99 -19.50
C VAL A 303 -13.72 16.08 -19.64
N ALA A 304 -12.53 16.68 -19.63
CA ALA A 304 -11.27 15.97 -19.40
C ALA A 304 -10.64 16.48 -18.10
N VAL A 305 -9.83 15.66 -17.43
CA VAL A 305 -9.13 16.03 -16.20
C VAL A 305 -7.64 15.96 -16.45
N GLU A 306 -6.93 17.03 -16.15
CA GLU A 306 -5.47 17.08 -16.17
C GLU A 306 -4.93 16.97 -14.74
N LEU A 307 -4.00 16.06 -14.51
CA LEU A 307 -3.23 15.96 -13.29
C LEU A 307 -2.04 16.91 -13.39
N THR A 308 -2.01 17.94 -12.55
CA THR A 308 -1.04 19.05 -12.65
C THR A 308 0.07 18.96 -11.61
N ASP A 309 -0.24 18.44 -10.42
CA ASP A 309 0.75 18.22 -9.36
C ASP A 309 0.35 17.04 -8.45
N PHE A 310 1.36 16.40 -7.86
CA PHE A 310 1.19 15.41 -6.81
C PHE A 310 2.36 15.52 -5.84
N SER A 311 2.06 15.89 -4.61
CA SER A 311 3.06 16.04 -3.56
C SER A 311 3.00 14.85 -2.61
N VAL A 312 4.19 14.40 -2.21
CA VAL A 312 4.37 13.24 -1.36
C VAL A 312 5.44 13.59 -0.33
N PHE A 313 5.19 13.31 0.94
CA PHE A 313 6.13 13.68 2.00
C PHE A 313 6.54 12.49 2.86
N TYR A 314 6.94 11.38 2.21
CA TYR A 314 7.52 10.24 2.92
C TYR A 314 8.96 10.50 3.35
N SER A 315 9.29 9.91 4.49
CA SER A 315 10.64 9.78 5.02
C SER A 315 10.80 8.29 5.39
N GLN A 316 11.78 7.62 4.78
CA GLN A 316 12.08 6.21 5.05
C GLN A 316 13.59 6.05 5.22
N ASP A 317 14.00 5.62 6.42
CA ASP A 317 15.37 5.63 6.92
C ASP A 317 15.97 7.05 6.88
N SER A 318 16.36 7.63 8.03
CA SER A 318 17.11 8.90 7.96
C SER A 318 18.38 8.69 7.12
N ILE A 319 18.71 9.66 6.25
CA ILE A 319 19.95 9.62 5.45
C ILE A 319 21.15 9.24 6.34
N ASN A 320 21.18 9.79 7.55
CA ASN A 320 22.20 9.53 8.56
C ASN A 320 22.28 8.05 8.99
N GLN A 321 21.14 7.36 9.18
CA GLN A 321 21.13 5.93 9.50
C GLN A 321 21.54 5.07 8.31
N ALA A 322 21.14 5.44 7.10
CA ALA A 322 21.55 4.77 5.88
C ALA A 322 23.08 4.91 5.65
N GLU A 323 23.63 6.11 5.85
CA GLU A 323 25.07 6.38 5.81
C GLU A 323 25.82 5.63 6.91
N GLN A 324 25.32 5.58 8.15
CA GLN A 324 25.94 4.78 9.21
C GLN A 324 25.94 3.28 8.91
N THR A 325 24.85 2.75 8.34
CA THR A 325 24.75 1.34 7.97
C THR A 325 25.72 1.00 6.84
N LEU A 326 25.75 1.81 5.79
CA LEU A 326 26.72 1.67 4.71
C LEU A 326 28.16 1.92 5.19
N GLY A 327 28.36 2.80 6.16
CA GLY A 327 29.65 3.13 6.80
C GLY A 327 30.26 1.97 7.59
N LYS A 328 29.42 1.13 8.21
CA LYS A 328 29.85 -0.10 8.90
C LYS A 328 30.14 -1.26 7.96
N ALA A 329 29.69 -1.22 6.70
CA ALA A 329 29.92 -2.28 5.73
C ALA A 329 31.37 -2.27 5.21
N LYS A 330 32.03 -3.44 5.15
CA LYS A 330 33.42 -3.57 4.66
C LYS A 330 33.57 -3.43 3.14
N LYS A 331 32.47 -3.36 2.38
CA LYS A 331 32.45 -3.31 0.91
C LYS A 331 31.64 -2.10 0.42
N ALA A 332 31.96 -1.65 -0.80
CA ALA A 332 31.13 -0.70 -1.54
C ALA A 332 29.70 -1.25 -1.65
N GLY A 333 28.71 -0.36 -1.50
CA GLY A 333 27.30 -0.74 -1.48
C GLY A 333 26.43 0.47 -1.75
N SER A 334 25.21 0.23 -2.24
CA SER A 334 24.23 1.28 -2.47
C SER A 334 22.91 0.95 -1.78
N ARG A 335 22.25 1.97 -1.24
CA ARG A 335 20.92 1.88 -0.63
C ARG A 335 20.03 2.96 -1.22
N ILE A 336 18.77 2.63 -1.44
CA ILE A 336 17.76 3.63 -1.82
C ILE A 336 17.14 4.15 -0.53
N VAL A 337 17.05 5.46 -0.41
CA VAL A 337 16.51 6.19 0.74
C VAL A 337 15.44 7.15 0.23
N VAL A 338 14.40 7.37 1.03
CA VAL A 338 13.37 8.35 0.73
C VAL A 338 13.47 9.46 1.76
N ASP A 339 13.71 10.68 1.32
CA ASP A 339 13.81 11.84 2.19
C ASP A 339 12.96 12.98 1.64
N GLN A 340 12.02 13.49 2.44
CA GLN A 340 11.13 14.60 2.08
C GLN A 340 10.48 14.47 0.69
N GLY A 341 9.99 13.28 0.34
CA GLY A 341 9.39 13.08 -0.98
C GLY A 341 10.39 13.05 -2.13
N ARG A 342 11.66 12.73 -1.86
CA ARG A 342 12.69 12.52 -2.88
C ARG A 342 13.30 11.14 -2.71
N ILE A 343 13.28 10.34 -3.78
CA ILE A 343 14.01 9.08 -3.80
C ILE A 343 15.45 9.38 -4.16
N MET A 344 16.36 8.96 -3.30
CA MET A 344 17.79 9.08 -3.53
C MET A 344 18.46 7.72 -3.43
N LYS A 345 19.37 7.45 -4.34
CA LYS A 345 20.32 6.35 -4.23
C LYS A 345 21.57 6.87 -3.54
N LEU A 346 21.82 6.34 -2.35
CA LEU A 346 23.01 6.56 -1.55
C LEU A 346 24.03 5.46 -1.89
N SER A 347 25.13 5.78 -2.56
CA SER A 347 26.21 4.84 -2.86
C SER A 347 27.45 5.18 -2.04
N ARG A 348 28.12 4.14 -1.50
CA ARG A 348 29.43 4.24 -0.88
C ARG A 348 30.47 3.63 -1.81
N ASP A 349 31.49 4.41 -2.17
CA ASP A 349 32.61 3.92 -2.96
C ASP A 349 33.63 3.12 -2.10
N LYS A 350 34.62 2.50 -2.75
CA LYS A 350 35.68 1.74 -2.04
C LYS A 350 36.59 2.63 -1.16
N LYS A 351 36.57 3.95 -1.36
CA LYS A 351 37.36 4.94 -0.61
C LYS A 351 36.59 5.48 0.60
N GLY A 352 35.32 5.10 0.77
CA GLY A 352 34.47 5.55 1.87
C GLY A 352 33.67 6.83 1.61
N ILE A 353 33.69 7.34 0.37
CA ILE A 353 32.96 8.55 -0.03
C ILE A 353 31.52 8.15 -0.36
N PHE A 354 30.57 8.92 0.18
CA PHE A 354 29.15 8.81 -0.13
C PHE A 354 28.80 9.67 -1.34
N GLN A 355 28.13 9.06 -2.32
CA GLN A 355 27.49 9.75 -3.43
C GLN A 355 25.98 9.64 -3.28
N ARG A 356 25.29 10.74 -3.58
CA ARG A 356 23.83 10.84 -3.52
C ARG A 356 23.33 11.11 -4.94
N GLU A 357 22.58 10.16 -5.50
CA GLU A 357 21.98 10.28 -6.82
C GLU A 357 20.46 10.41 -6.66
N LEU A 358 19.89 11.55 -7.08
CA LEU A 358 18.45 11.77 -7.05
C LEU A 358 17.78 10.94 -8.15
N LEU A 359 16.87 10.04 -7.77
CA LEU A 359 16.14 9.17 -8.68
C LEU A 359 14.81 9.77 -9.13
N THR A 360 14.17 10.63 -8.32
CA THR A 360 12.95 11.35 -8.68
C THR A 360 13.30 12.74 -9.20
N ARG A 361 13.08 12.99 -10.49
CA ARG A 361 13.36 14.29 -11.14
C ARG A 361 12.09 15.11 -11.35
N HIS A 362 10.97 14.44 -11.55
CA HIS A 362 9.65 15.05 -11.75
C HIS A 362 8.67 14.53 -10.69
N TRP A 363 7.68 15.34 -10.31
CA TRP A 363 6.63 14.91 -9.38
C TRP A 363 5.85 13.70 -9.94
N THR A 364 5.75 13.58 -11.26
CA THR A 364 5.10 12.44 -11.91
C THR A 364 5.81 11.11 -11.63
N ASP A 365 7.10 11.11 -11.28
CA ASP A 365 7.86 9.90 -10.95
C ASP A 365 7.30 9.20 -9.70
N TRP A 366 6.54 9.94 -8.88
CA TRP A 366 5.85 9.43 -7.71
C TRP A 366 4.59 8.66 -8.02
N ILE A 367 4.07 8.75 -9.24
CA ILE A 367 2.77 8.19 -9.61
C ILE A 367 2.97 6.88 -10.37
N ASP A 368 2.46 5.82 -9.78
CA ASP A 368 2.38 4.51 -10.42
C ASP A 368 1.07 4.33 -11.18
N TYR A 369 -0.01 4.87 -10.65
CA TYR A 369 -1.36 4.72 -11.17
C TYR A 369 -2.19 5.94 -10.76
N TRP A 370 -3.07 6.40 -11.64
CA TRP A 370 -4.13 7.31 -11.25
C TRP A 370 -5.40 7.05 -12.05
N SER A 371 -6.54 7.44 -11.50
CA SER A 371 -7.87 7.23 -12.07
C SER A 371 -8.80 8.39 -11.80
N VAL A 372 -9.82 8.50 -12.64
CA VAL A 372 -10.85 9.53 -12.62
C VAL A 372 -12.22 8.88 -12.58
N ASP A 373 -13.07 9.45 -11.73
CA ASP A 373 -14.50 9.25 -11.66
C ASP A 373 -15.16 10.59 -12.05
N PHE A 374 -15.86 10.63 -13.20
CA PHE A 374 -16.44 11.89 -13.70
C PHE A 374 -17.81 12.22 -13.07
N ASP A 375 -18.33 11.35 -12.20
CA ASP A 375 -19.59 11.55 -11.47
C ASP A 375 -19.56 10.84 -10.11
N PHE A 376 -18.71 11.33 -9.21
CA PHE A 376 -18.43 10.69 -7.93
C PHE A 376 -19.65 10.55 -7.02
N GLU A 377 -20.65 11.43 -7.15
CA GLU A 377 -21.87 11.38 -6.35
C GLU A 377 -22.92 10.39 -6.88
N SER A 378 -22.65 9.74 -8.01
CA SER A 378 -23.58 8.82 -8.67
C SER A 378 -23.94 7.60 -7.81
N ARG A 379 -23.03 7.16 -6.93
CA ARG A 379 -23.19 5.91 -6.17
C ARG A 379 -22.85 6.06 -4.69
N ARG A 380 -23.88 6.11 -3.85
CA ARG A 380 -23.75 6.13 -2.38
C ARG A 380 -23.20 4.80 -1.84
N GLU A 381 -22.33 4.88 -0.84
CA GLU A 381 -21.86 3.71 -0.10
C GLU A 381 -22.89 3.29 0.96
N ILE A 382 -23.52 2.14 0.76
CA ILE A 382 -24.59 1.65 1.64
C ILE A 382 -24.09 0.43 2.40
N ILE A 383 -24.16 0.50 3.73
CA ILE A 383 -23.91 -0.62 4.63
C ILE A 383 -25.22 -1.21 5.15
N ARG A 384 -25.16 -2.46 5.60
CA ARG A 384 -26.31 -3.17 6.18
C ARG A 384 -26.06 -3.38 7.66
N VAL A 385 -26.90 -2.76 8.49
CA VAL A 385 -26.80 -2.81 9.95
C VAL A 385 -27.98 -3.59 10.51
N TRP A 386 -27.69 -4.55 11.38
CA TRP A 386 -28.74 -5.29 12.09
C TRP A 386 -29.35 -4.41 13.18
N ASN A 387 -30.67 -4.19 13.11
CA ASN A 387 -31.41 -3.49 14.15
C ASN A 387 -32.08 -4.52 15.08
N PRO A 388 -31.57 -4.72 16.31
CA PRO A 388 -32.08 -5.73 17.23
C PRO A 388 -33.48 -5.40 17.78
N GLU A 389 -33.88 -4.13 17.84
CA GLU A 389 -35.22 -3.72 18.29
C GLU A 389 -36.28 -3.97 17.22
N ALA A 390 -35.92 -3.80 15.94
CA ALA A 390 -36.82 -4.01 14.81
C ALA A 390 -36.76 -5.42 14.23
N GLY A 391 -35.80 -6.26 14.67
CA GLY A 391 -35.61 -7.63 14.18
C GLY A 391 -35.32 -7.73 12.68
N LYS A 392 -34.74 -6.68 12.08
CA LYS A 392 -34.46 -6.61 10.64
C LYS A 392 -33.13 -5.91 10.36
N THR A 393 -32.55 -6.22 9.20
CA THR A 393 -31.38 -5.52 8.67
C THR A 393 -31.84 -4.26 7.93
N GLU A 394 -31.27 -3.11 8.28
CA GLU A 394 -31.56 -1.83 7.64
C GLU A 394 -30.35 -1.37 6.80
N GLU A 395 -30.65 -0.79 5.64
CA GLU A 395 -29.64 -0.17 4.78
C GLU A 395 -29.39 1.27 5.25
N GLN A 396 -28.14 1.58 5.56
CA GLN A 396 -27.71 2.89 6.03
C GLN A 396 -26.64 3.43 5.10
N TRP A 397 -26.84 4.66 4.61
CA TRP A 397 -25.79 5.38 3.90
C TRP A 397 -24.70 5.77 4.89
N THR A 398 -23.44 5.49 4.56
CA THR A 398 -22.29 5.82 5.40
C THR A 398 -21.98 7.31 5.42
N GLY A 399 -22.52 8.08 4.47
CA GLY A 399 -22.13 9.47 4.22
C GLY A 399 -21.05 9.61 3.14
N ASP A 400 -20.54 8.50 2.62
CA ASP A 400 -19.54 8.44 1.56
C ASP A 400 -20.09 7.86 0.25
N TYR A 401 -19.29 7.98 -0.80
CA TYR A 401 -19.63 7.53 -2.14
C TYR A 401 -18.61 6.49 -2.62
N ILE A 402 -19.07 5.54 -3.43
CA ILE A 402 -18.24 4.50 -4.01
C ILE A 402 -17.51 5.11 -5.21
N PHE A 403 -16.18 5.15 -5.14
CA PHE A 403 -15.36 5.58 -6.27
C PHE A 403 -15.50 4.62 -7.46
N GLU A 404 -15.98 5.12 -8.59
CA GLU A 404 -16.10 4.37 -9.84
C GLU A 404 -14.94 4.73 -10.77
N ASN A 405 -14.10 3.74 -11.07
CA ASN A 405 -12.95 3.93 -11.94
C ASN A 405 -13.38 3.96 -13.42
N GLU A 406 -13.76 5.15 -13.90
CA GLU A 406 -14.21 5.37 -15.27
C GLU A 406 -13.06 5.57 -16.27
N TRP A 407 -11.95 6.16 -15.82
CA TRP A 407 -10.73 6.30 -16.59
C TRP A 407 -9.49 6.11 -15.72
N GLN A 408 -8.39 5.61 -16.28
CA GLN A 408 -7.13 5.41 -15.55
C GLN A 408 -5.91 5.52 -16.46
N SER A 409 -4.76 5.90 -15.90
CA SER A 409 -3.43 5.76 -16.50
C SER A 409 -2.44 5.20 -15.48
N PHE A 410 -1.51 4.36 -15.93
CA PHE A 410 -0.56 3.70 -15.04
C PHE A 410 0.73 3.35 -15.74
N ARG A 411 1.82 3.34 -14.96
CA ARG A 411 3.13 2.94 -15.45
C ARG A 411 3.27 1.43 -15.46
N THR A 412 3.85 0.91 -16.53
CA THR A 412 4.28 -0.48 -16.62
C THR A 412 5.80 -0.56 -16.68
N ARG A 413 6.33 -1.79 -16.66
CA ARG A 413 7.76 -1.99 -16.83
C ARG A 413 8.26 -1.69 -18.23
N LYS A 414 7.39 -1.87 -19.24
CA LYS A 414 7.70 -1.67 -20.66
C LYS A 414 7.48 -0.23 -21.06
N ASP A 415 6.42 0.37 -20.55
CA ASP A 415 6.06 1.76 -20.79
C ASP A 415 6.01 2.50 -19.46
N ARG A 416 6.95 3.42 -19.29
CA ARG A 416 7.03 4.27 -18.10
C ARG A 416 6.33 5.61 -18.32
N SER A 417 5.72 5.87 -19.47
CA SER A 417 4.93 7.08 -19.66
C SER A 417 3.68 7.05 -18.77
N LEU A 418 3.15 8.24 -18.49
CA LEU A 418 1.91 8.41 -17.75
C LEU A 418 1.14 9.51 -18.47
N ASP A 419 -0.09 9.23 -18.88
CA ASP A 419 -0.98 10.25 -19.41
C ASP A 419 -1.38 11.16 -18.27
N LEU A 420 -1.05 12.44 -18.38
CA LEU A 420 -1.41 13.44 -17.38
C LEU A 420 -2.79 14.03 -17.65
N THR A 421 -3.42 13.71 -18.79
CA THR A 421 -4.76 14.18 -19.12
C THR A 421 -5.65 12.99 -19.47
N SER A 422 -6.83 12.94 -18.87
CA SER A 422 -7.83 11.93 -19.20
C SER A 422 -8.39 12.12 -20.60
N VAL A 423 -8.92 11.04 -21.18
CA VAL A 423 -9.75 11.17 -22.38
C VAL A 423 -10.99 12.00 -22.03
N ALA A 424 -11.39 12.89 -22.94
CA ALA A 424 -12.60 13.69 -22.75
C ALA A 424 -13.84 12.77 -22.71
N ARG A 425 -14.62 12.91 -21.63
CA ARG A 425 -15.83 12.13 -21.37
C ARG A 425 -17.06 13.00 -21.60
N GLU A 426 -18.03 12.49 -22.35
CA GLU A 426 -19.34 13.13 -22.44
C GLU A 426 -20.06 13.04 -21.10
N VAL A 427 -20.65 14.14 -20.69
CA VAL A 427 -21.29 14.29 -19.38
C VAL A 427 -22.59 15.08 -19.52
N ALA A 428 -23.53 14.87 -18.60
CA ALA A 428 -24.75 15.67 -18.56
C ALA A 428 -24.45 17.12 -18.12
N PRO A 429 -25.17 18.13 -18.65
CA PRO A 429 -25.06 19.51 -18.16
C PRO A 429 -25.40 19.62 -16.67
N GLY A 430 -24.71 20.51 -15.96
CA GLY A 430 -24.95 20.73 -14.52
C GLY A 430 -23.69 20.70 -13.66
N ARG A 431 -23.88 20.89 -12.35
CA ARG A 431 -22.79 20.79 -11.37
C ARG A 431 -22.58 19.32 -11.01
N ARG A 432 -21.32 18.91 -10.96
CA ARG A 432 -20.89 17.54 -10.61
C ARG A 432 -19.61 17.56 -9.81
N LYS A 433 -19.39 16.51 -9.03
CA LYS A 433 -18.11 16.23 -8.35
C LYS A 433 -17.33 15.20 -9.14
N ILE A 434 -16.12 15.56 -9.52
CA ILE A 434 -15.18 14.65 -10.18
C ILE A 434 -14.17 14.21 -9.14
N ALA A 435 -14.06 12.90 -8.90
CA ALA A 435 -13.03 12.36 -8.01
C ALA A 435 -11.82 11.89 -8.81
N VAL A 436 -10.64 12.15 -8.28
CA VAL A 436 -9.36 11.74 -8.84
C VAL A 436 -8.59 11.00 -7.77
N LYS A 437 -8.17 9.78 -8.08
CA LYS A 437 -7.41 8.93 -7.19
C LYS A 437 -6.02 8.71 -7.76
N VAL A 438 -4.99 9.01 -6.98
CA VAL A 438 -3.58 8.75 -7.33
C VAL A 438 -3.05 7.68 -6.38
N VAL A 439 -2.40 6.66 -6.94
CA VAL A 439 -1.66 5.66 -6.20
C VAL A 439 -0.18 5.88 -6.48
N ASP A 440 0.56 6.17 -5.42
CA ASP A 440 1.98 6.43 -5.53
C ASP A 440 2.81 5.15 -5.74
N ILE A 441 4.11 5.32 -5.98
CA ILE A 441 5.10 4.24 -6.12
C ILE A 441 5.28 3.36 -4.87
N PHE A 442 4.77 3.82 -3.72
CA PHE A 442 4.65 3.07 -2.48
C PHE A 442 3.22 2.60 -2.22
N GLY A 443 2.38 2.54 -3.25
CA GLY A 443 1.02 2.05 -3.17
C GLY A 443 0.10 2.81 -2.21
N ASN A 444 0.46 3.97 -1.68
CA ASN A 444 -0.48 4.74 -0.89
C ASN A 444 -1.39 5.47 -1.85
N ASP A 445 -2.69 5.39 -1.59
CA ASP A 445 -3.66 6.13 -2.35
C ASP A 445 -3.95 7.48 -1.72
N THR A 446 -4.01 8.48 -2.57
CA THR A 446 -4.48 9.82 -2.27
C THR A 446 -5.68 10.08 -3.17
N MET A 447 -6.68 10.78 -2.68
CA MET A 447 -7.85 11.16 -3.46
C MET A 447 -8.02 12.68 -3.40
N THR A 448 -8.51 13.26 -4.49
CA THR A 448 -9.00 14.64 -4.54
C THR A 448 -10.33 14.68 -5.27
N ILE A 449 -11.16 15.68 -5.00
CA ILE A 449 -12.49 15.88 -5.56
C ILE A 449 -12.56 17.32 -6.01
N VAL A 450 -13.07 17.54 -7.21
CA VAL A 450 -13.19 18.85 -7.83
C VAL A 450 -14.64 19.08 -8.24
N ASP A 451 -15.20 20.21 -7.83
CA ASP A 451 -16.50 20.65 -8.32
C ASP A 451 -16.33 21.22 -9.74
N VAL A 452 -17.11 20.69 -10.69
CA VAL A 452 -17.12 21.14 -12.08
C VAL A 452 -18.54 21.55 -12.46
N ALA A 453 -18.66 22.74 -13.05
CA ALA A 453 -19.88 23.20 -13.70
C ALA A 453 -19.73 22.99 -15.20
N VAL A 454 -20.62 22.18 -15.78
CA VAL A 454 -20.60 21.74 -17.17
C VAL A 454 -21.66 22.46 -17.98
#